data_AF-A7F9A9-F1
#
_entry.id   AF-A7F9A9-F1
#
_cell.length_a   1.000
_cell.length_b   1.000
_cell.length_c   1.000
_cell.angle_alpha   90.00
_cell.angle_beta   90.00
_cell.angle_gamma   90.00
#
_symmetry.space_group_name_H-M   'P 1'
#
loop_
_entity.id
_entity.type
_entity.pdbx_description
1 polymer ?
#
loop_
_entity_poly.entity_id
_entity_poly.type
_entity_poly.pdbx_seq_one_letter_code
_entity_poly.pdbx_strand_id
1 'polypeptide(L)'
;MPDNDSWVSRKRKTVLRWGVSTWYMWCKFEGDEGAFARKYGLGNESGDYAIHGGGVPIRVTGVEGVVACVVVSGLKQWEDHGVIVEVIRDLYY
;
A
#
# COMPACT_ATOMS: atom_id res chain seq x y z
N MET A 1 -6.32 13.39 -12.45
CA MET A 1 -7.52 12.62 -12.81
C MET A 1 -8.16 12.20 -11.49
N PRO A 2 -9.41 12.59 -11.19
CA PRO A 2 -9.97 12.51 -9.83
C PRO A 2 -9.88 11.14 -9.16
N ASP A 3 -10.03 10.05 -9.93
CA ASP A 3 -9.95 8.68 -9.41
C ASP A 3 -8.56 8.30 -8.89
N ASN A 4 -7.49 8.81 -9.51
CA ASN A 4 -6.13 8.43 -9.12
C ASN A 4 -5.78 8.96 -7.74
N ASP A 5 -6.28 10.15 -7.37
CA ASP A 5 -6.06 10.73 -6.05
C ASP A 5 -6.77 9.91 -4.95
N SER A 6 -7.95 9.37 -5.26
CA SER A 6 -8.67 8.42 -4.38
C SER A 6 -7.85 7.14 -4.17
N TRP A 7 -7.33 6.54 -5.26
CA TRP A 7 -6.45 5.38 -5.17
C TRP A 7 -5.19 5.66 -4.36
N VAL A 8 -4.55 6.80 -4.56
CA VAL A 8 -3.37 7.22 -3.79
C VAL A 8 -3.71 7.33 -2.30
N SER A 9 -4.83 7.97 -1.95
CA SER A 9 -5.29 8.12 -0.58
C SER A 9 -5.57 6.77 0.10
N ARG A 10 -6.28 5.87 -0.59
CA ARG A 10 -6.64 4.55 -0.07
C ARG A 10 -5.42 3.66 0.15
N LYS A 11 -4.49 3.61 -0.81
CA LYS A 11 -3.22 2.87 -0.68
C LYS A 11 -2.38 3.43 0.48
N ARG A 12 -2.30 4.77 0.61
CA ARG A 12 -1.59 5.43 1.72
C ARG A 12 -2.19 5.06 3.07
N LYS A 13 -3.51 5.14 3.23
CA LYS A 13 -4.21 4.77 4.48
C LYS A 13 -3.89 3.33 4.88
N THR A 14 -3.85 2.39 3.93
CA THR A 14 -3.45 1.00 4.19
C THR A 14 -2.01 0.90 4.69
N VAL A 15 -1.05 1.51 3.99
CA VAL A 15 0.36 1.44 4.39
C VAL A 15 0.58 2.02 5.79
N LEU A 16 -0.03 3.17 6.10
CA LEU A 16 0.17 3.83 7.39
C LEU A 16 -0.49 3.08 8.55
N ARG A 17 -1.64 2.43 8.32
CA ARG A 17 -2.34 1.68 9.38
C ARG A 17 -1.68 0.35 9.72
N TRP A 18 -1.18 -0.39 8.73
CA TRP A 18 -0.63 -1.73 8.95
C TRP A 18 0.90 -1.82 8.81
N GLY A 19 1.55 -0.75 8.39
CA GLY A 19 3.01 -0.70 8.26
C GLY A 19 3.58 -1.64 7.19
N VAL A 20 2.77 -2.17 6.28
CA VAL A 20 3.20 -3.10 5.22
C VAL A 20 2.82 -2.56 3.86
N SER A 21 3.43 -3.09 2.80
CA SER A 21 3.01 -2.72 1.46
C SER A 21 1.58 -3.18 1.20
N THR A 22 0.89 -2.41 0.37
CA THR A 22 -0.41 -2.82 -0.19
C THR A 22 -0.27 -4.15 -0.93
N TRP A 23 0.81 -4.35 -1.69
CA TRP A 23 1.09 -5.62 -2.35
C TRP A 23 1.16 -6.82 -1.38
N TYR A 24 1.79 -6.65 -0.21
CA TYR A 24 1.77 -7.69 0.82
C TYR A 24 0.34 -7.99 1.29
N MET A 25 -0.48 -6.96 1.50
CA MET A 25 -1.89 -7.15 1.86
C MET A 25 -2.67 -7.84 0.74
N TRP A 26 -2.45 -7.47 -0.52
CA TRP A 26 -3.05 -8.17 -1.66
C TRP A 26 -2.71 -9.66 -1.63
N CYS A 27 -1.42 -10.02 -1.49
CA CYS A 27 -1.02 -11.42 -1.42
C CYS A 27 -1.63 -12.14 -0.20
N LYS A 28 -1.66 -11.49 0.96
CA LYS A 28 -2.19 -12.05 2.20
C LYS A 28 -3.68 -12.39 2.13
N PHE A 29 -4.44 -11.63 1.36
CA PHE A 29 -5.88 -11.81 1.20
C PHE A 29 -6.26 -12.32 -0.19
N GLU A 30 -5.30 -12.73 -1.01
CA GLU A 30 -5.52 -13.20 -2.38
C GLU A 30 -6.33 -12.22 -3.24
N GLY A 31 -6.18 -10.92 -2.96
CA GLY A 31 -6.94 -9.84 -3.59
C GLY A 31 -8.38 -9.65 -3.10
N ASP A 32 -8.84 -10.39 -2.10
CA ASP A 32 -10.19 -10.24 -1.52
C ASP A 32 -10.23 -9.07 -0.51
N GLU A 33 -10.59 -7.87 -0.99
CA GLU A 33 -10.82 -6.69 -0.14
C GLU A 33 -11.97 -6.88 0.86
N GLY A 34 -12.93 -7.76 0.58
CA GLY A 34 -14.01 -8.12 1.50
C GLY A 34 -13.50 -8.96 2.67
N ALA A 35 -12.65 -9.96 2.42
CA ALA A 35 -12.00 -10.73 3.47
C ALA A 35 -11.08 -9.85 4.32
N PHE A 36 -10.33 -8.96 3.69
CA PHE A 36 -9.54 -7.93 4.37
C PHE A 36 -10.41 -7.06 5.29
N ALA A 37 -11.50 -6.51 4.76
CA ALA A 37 -12.41 -5.65 5.52
C ALA A 37 -13.06 -6.37 6.70
N ARG A 38 -13.52 -7.62 6.51
CA ARG A 38 -14.07 -8.46 7.58
C ARG A 38 -13.01 -8.80 8.63
N LYS A 39 -11.80 -9.17 8.22
CA LYS A 39 -10.70 -9.54 9.12
C LYS A 39 -10.29 -8.39 10.04
N TYR A 40 -10.34 -7.16 9.54
CA TYR A 40 -9.94 -5.97 10.29
C TYR A 40 -11.11 -5.11 10.80
N GLY A 41 -12.36 -5.58 10.65
CA GLY A 41 -13.54 -4.91 11.18
C GLY A 41 -13.77 -3.50 10.62
N LEU A 42 -13.51 -3.28 9.33
CA LEU A 42 -13.53 -1.94 8.73
C LEU A 42 -14.94 -1.35 8.56
N GLY A 43 -15.98 -2.20 8.49
CA GLY A 43 -17.37 -1.76 8.33
C GLY A 43 -17.55 -0.74 7.20
N ASN A 44 -18.15 0.40 7.54
CA ASN A 44 -18.42 1.50 6.59
C ASN A 44 -17.15 2.19 6.09
N GLU A 45 -16.02 2.04 6.77
CA GLU A 45 -14.73 2.62 6.38
C GLU A 45 -13.97 1.72 5.40
N SER A 46 -14.50 0.56 5.00
CA SER A 46 -13.80 -0.36 4.08
C SER A 46 -13.35 0.31 2.78
N GLY A 47 -14.16 1.24 2.23
CA GLY A 47 -13.82 2.00 1.03
C GLY A 47 -12.63 2.96 1.18
N ASP A 48 -12.23 3.30 2.41
CA ASP A 48 -11.08 4.15 2.68
C ASP A 48 -9.74 3.44 2.50
N TYR A 49 -9.74 2.13 2.33
CA TYR A 49 -8.54 1.33 2.23
C TYR A 49 -8.50 0.61 0.88
N ALA A 50 -7.29 0.46 0.35
CA ALA A 50 -7.04 -0.36 -0.83
C ALA A 50 -5.88 -1.29 -0.54
N ILE A 51 -6.00 -2.54 -0.97
CA ILE A 51 -4.88 -3.50 -0.89
C ILE A 51 -4.19 -3.71 -2.22
N HIS A 52 -4.67 -3.11 -3.32
CA HIS A 52 -3.99 -3.19 -4.61
C HIS A 52 -2.58 -2.58 -4.57
N GLY A 53 -1.63 -3.28 -5.22
CA GLY A 53 -0.21 -2.92 -5.21
C GLY A 53 0.07 -1.46 -5.61
N GLY A 54 1.13 -0.90 -5.04
CA GLY A 54 1.58 0.47 -5.32
C GLY A 54 1.79 1.37 -4.10
N GLY A 55 1.43 0.94 -2.90
CA GLY A 55 1.84 1.60 -1.64
C GLY A 55 2.93 0.83 -0.91
N VAL A 56 4.03 1.50 -0.54
CA VAL A 56 5.18 0.90 0.17
C VAL A 56 5.63 1.79 1.35
N PRO A 57 5.81 1.21 2.56
CA PRO A 57 6.33 1.94 3.71
C PRO A 57 7.84 2.20 3.60
N ILE A 58 8.29 3.39 3.99
CA ILE A 58 9.70 3.76 4.11
C ILE A 58 10.12 3.69 5.57
N ARG A 59 11.27 3.06 5.80
CA ARG A 59 11.92 2.91 7.11
C ARG A 59 13.35 3.42 7.03
N VAL A 60 13.84 3.93 8.15
CA VAL A 60 15.22 4.42 8.28
C VAL A 60 15.89 3.63 9.38
N THR A 61 17.09 3.11 9.12
CA THR A 61 17.89 2.37 10.10
C THR A 61 18.08 3.20 11.37
N GLY A 62 17.76 2.61 12.52
CA GLY A 62 17.85 3.29 13.82
C GLY A 62 16.64 4.16 14.18
N VAL A 63 15.63 4.28 13.29
CA VAL A 63 14.37 4.96 13.59
C VAL A 63 13.26 3.92 13.74
N GLU A 64 12.51 3.98 14.83
CA GLU A 64 11.39 3.07 15.07
C GLU A 64 10.20 3.41 14.16
N GLY A 65 9.64 2.38 13.54
CA GLY A 65 8.39 2.48 12.78
C GLY A 65 8.57 2.96 11.34
N VAL A 66 7.44 3.34 10.73
CA VAL A 66 7.35 3.84 9.36
C VAL A 66 7.48 5.36 9.39
N VAL A 67 8.46 5.91 8.67
CA VAL A 67 8.72 7.36 8.64
C VAL A 67 8.03 8.06 7.47
N ALA A 68 7.76 7.33 6.38
CA ALA A 68 7.07 7.83 5.20
C ALA A 68 6.40 6.69 4.41
N CYS A 69 5.61 7.04 3.41
CA CYS A 69 4.98 6.09 2.49
C CYS A 69 5.12 6.62 1.06
N VAL A 70 5.55 5.76 0.14
CA VAL A 70 5.57 6.04 -1.28
C VAL A 70 4.36 5.35 -1.92
N VAL A 71 3.66 6.08 -2.78
CA VAL A 71 2.51 5.56 -3.51
C VAL A 71 2.65 5.83 -5.01
N VAL A 72 2.51 4.78 -5.81
CA VAL A 72 2.34 4.82 -7.26
C VAL A 72 0.95 4.26 -7.59
N SER A 73 0.28 4.90 -8.53
CA SER A 73 -1.04 4.52 -9.01
C SER A 73 -1.20 4.92 -10.46
N GLY A 74 -1.59 3.96 -11.29
CA GLY A 74 -1.90 4.17 -12.70
C GLY A 74 -1.39 3.08 -13.65
N LEU A 75 -0.55 2.16 -13.17
CA LEU A 75 -0.06 1.00 -13.92
C LEU A 75 -0.82 -0.27 -13.53
N LYS A 76 -0.39 -1.44 -14.03
CA LYS A 76 -0.84 -2.71 -13.45
C LYS A 76 -0.30 -2.79 -12.02
N GLN A 77 -1.09 -3.32 -11.09
CA GLN A 77 -0.75 -3.25 -9.66
C GLN A 77 0.63 -3.83 -9.27
N TRP A 78 1.11 -4.85 -9.99
CA TRP A 78 2.44 -5.42 -9.76
C TRP A 78 3.56 -4.51 -10.32
N GLU A 79 3.28 -3.73 -11.37
CA GLU A 79 4.18 -2.70 -11.91
C GLU A 79 4.22 -1.49 -10.97
N ASP A 80 3.05 -1.04 -10.46
CA ASP A 80 2.97 0.02 -9.45
C ASP A 80 3.86 -0.30 -8.23
N HIS A 81 3.82 -1.56 -7.76
CA HIS A 81 4.69 -2.01 -6.67
C HIS A 81 6.15 -2.18 -7.12
N GLY A 82 6.36 -2.78 -8.28
CA GLY A 82 7.68 -3.11 -8.83
C GLY A 82 8.56 -1.87 -9.00
N VAL A 83 8.03 -0.80 -9.61
CA VAL A 83 8.78 0.45 -9.82
C VAL A 83 9.30 1.02 -8.50
N ILE A 84 8.51 0.98 -7.43
CA ILE A 84 8.94 1.49 -6.12
C ILE A 84 10.07 0.63 -5.54
N VAL A 85 9.92 -0.69 -5.59
CA VAL A 85 10.91 -1.62 -5.04
C VAL A 85 12.22 -1.56 -5.81
N GLU A 86 12.17 -1.47 -7.14
CA GLU A 86 13.34 -1.31 -7.99
C GLU A 86 14.10 -0.02 -7.65
N VAL A 87 13.41 1.13 -7.55
CA VAL A 87 14.05 2.40 -7.20
C VAL A 87 14.66 2.38 -5.78
N ILE A 88 13.97 1.81 -4.80
CA ILE A 88 14.51 1.68 -3.44
C ILE A 88 15.73 0.77 -3.43
N ARG A 89 15.69 -0.34 -4.18
CA ARG A 89 16.83 -1.24 -4.31
C ARG A 89 18.02 -0.51 -4.91
N ASP A 90 17.83 0.17 -6.03
CA ASP A 90 18.94 0.80 -6.76
C ASP A 90 19.57 1.99 -6.03
N LEU A 91 18.83 2.67 -5.14
CA LEU A 91 19.33 3.82 -4.36
C LEU A 91 19.98 3.43 -3.02
N TYR A 92 19.63 2.27 -2.46
CA TYR A 92 19.96 1.94 -1.06
C TYR A 92 20.51 0.53 -0.84
N TYR A 93 20.61 -0.30 -1.88
CA TYR A 93 21.25 -1.62 -1.87
C TYR A 93 22.35 -1.70 -2.93
#